data_AF-A0A7V7D340-F1
#
_entry.id   AF-A0A7V7D340-F1
#
_cell.length_a   1.000
_cell.length_b   1.000
_cell.length_c   1.000
_cell.angle_alpha   90.00
_cell.angle_beta   90.00
_cell.angle_gamma   90.00
#
_symmetry.space_group_name_H-M   'P 1'
#
loop_
_entity.id
_entity.type
_entity.pdbx_description
1 polymer ?
#
loop_
_entity_poly.entity_id
_entity_poly.type
_entity_poly.pdbx_seq_one_letter_code
_entity_poly.pdbx_strand_id
1 'polypeptide(L)'
;MKEVWVKADPWNKDLVTAALEAGADAVVVPEDKVLSVKELGIIKTVSTNGDLKWEEDVVCVEIRSAEDEERIVKLSRDKKVVVRTTDWTIIPLENLAARAENIFVEVKNREEADIAAGILEKGVDGIIITAKNPALIKEIIGSVRSGRKPMDLAPFTIESVTPAGMGDRVCVDTCTMMKPGEGALVGNSSQALFLIHSESIENPYVSPRPFRINAGPVHAYIMAGGGRT
;
A
#
# COMPACT_ATOMS: atom_id res chain seq x y z
N MET A 1 2.05 6.57 5.55
CA MET A 1 1.83 5.51 4.53
C MET A 1 3.19 4.88 4.30
N LYS A 2 3.26 3.54 4.21
CA LYS A 2 4.54 2.83 4.08
C LYS A 2 5.13 3.07 2.69
N GLU A 3 6.41 3.45 2.63
CA GLU A 3 7.12 3.57 1.35
C GLU A 3 7.43 2.18 0.79
N VAL A 4 7.15 1.96 -0.50
CA VAL A 4 7.40 0.68 -1.16
C VAL A 4 8.33 0.89 -2.34
N TRP A 5 9.52 0.30 -2.26
CA TRP A 5 10.54 0.39 -3.29
C TRP A 5 10.74 -0.96 -3.96
N VAL A 6 11.17 -0.96 -5.23
CA VAL A 6 11.46 -2.19 -5.99
C VAL A 6 12.92 -2.22 -6.42
N LYS A 7 13.62 -3.32 -6.13
CA LYS A 7 15.05 -3.49 -6.48
C LYS A 7 15.21 -4.11 -7.86
N ALA A 8 15.41 -3.24 -8.85
CA ALA A 8 15.75 -3.56 -10.23
C ALA A 8 17.27 -3.44 -10.50
N ASP A 9 18.08 -3.76 -9.49
CA ASP A 9 19.53 -3.89 -9.57
C ASP A 9 19.92 -5.37 -9.36
N PRO A 10 20.60 -6.05 -10.33
CA PRO A 10 20.98 -5.56 -11.66
C PRO A 10 19.77 -5.20 -12.56
N TRP A 11 20.00 -4.34 -13.56
CA TRP A 11 18.96 -3.76 -14.43
C TRP A 11 17.97 -4.80 -14.96
N ASN A 12 16.70 -4.56 -14.71
CA ASN A 12 15.61 -5.34 -15.29
C ASN A 12 14.41 -4.44 -15.58
N LYS A 13 14.13 -4.22 -16.88
CA LYS A 13 13.03 -3.37 -17.36
C LYS A 13 11.65 -3.86 -16.92
N ASP A 14 11.44 -5.17 -16.83
CA ASP A 14 10.15 -5.74 -16.45
C ASP A 14 9.82 -5.45 -14.98
N LEU A 15 10.84 -5.45 -14.10
CA LEU A 15 10.65 -5.09 -12.69
C LEU A 15 10.32 -3.60 -12.53
N VAL A 16 10.97 -2.72 -13.32
CA VAL A 16 10.67 -1.27 -13.30
C VAL A 16 9.27 -1.00 -13.81
N THR A 17 8.87 -1.64 -14.91
CA THR A 17 7.51 -1.54 -15.46
C THR A 17 6.48 -2.02 -14.43
N ALA A 18 6.72 -3.17 -13.79
CA ALA A 18 5.83 -3.69 -12.75
C ALA A 18 5.72 -2.76 -11.54
N ALA A 19 6.83 -2.13 -11.14
CA ALA A 19 6.85 -1.14 -10.05
C ALA A 19 5.99 0.09 -10.39
N LEU A 20 6.11 0.62 -11.61
CA LEU A 20 5.31 1.74 -12.11
C LEU A 20 3.81 1.39 -12.13
N GLU A 21 3.45 0.25 -12.70
CA GLU A 21 2.06 -0.21 -12.82
C GLU A 21 1.41 -0.50 -11.46
N ALA A 22 2.19 -0.94 -10.48
CA ALA A 22 1.70 -1.25 -9.13
C ALA A 22 1.68 -0.03 -8.19
N GLY A 23 2.23 1.11 -8.60
CA GLY A 23 2.30 2.32 -7.76
C GLY A 23 3.35 2.23 -6.66
N ALA A 24 4.54 1.70 -6.97
CA ALA A 24 5.71 1.80 -6.10
C ALA A 24 6.18 3.26 -5.96
N ASP A 25 6.78 3.61 -4.82
CA ASP A 25 7.26 4.96 -4.53
C ASP A 25 8.64 5.24 -5.16
N ALA A 26 9.49 4.21 -5.28
CA ALA A 26 10.82 4.32 -5.88
C ALA A 26 11.32 3.00 -6.47
N VAL A 27 12.35 3.07 -7.33
CA VAL A 27 13.08 1.92 -7.85
C VAL A 27 14.57 2.04 -7.57
N VAL A 28 15.18 0.97 -7.04
CA VAL A 28 16.63 0.86 -6.88
C VAL A 28 17.21 0.32 -8.18
N VAL A 29 18.13 1.07 -8.81
CA VAL A 29 18.68 0.75 -10.13
C VAL A 29 20.19 1.05 -10.21
N PRO A 30 20.91 0.41 -11.14
CA PRO A 30 22.30 0.77 -11.45
C PRO A 30 22.46 2.24 -11.87
N GLU A 31 23.63 2.82 -11.63
CA GLU A 31 23.92 4.24 -11.90
C GLU A 31 23.76 4.62 -13.38
N ASP A 32 24.06 3.70 -14.31
CA ASP A 32 23.97 3.92 -15.75
C ASP A 32 22.53 3.83 -16.28
N LYS A 33 21.56 3.47 -15.42
CA LYS A 33 20.16 3.22 -15.80
C LYS A 33 19.15 4.22 -15.26
N VAL A 34 19.60 5.24 -14.52
CA VAL A 34 18.69 6.29 -14.02
C VAL A 34 17.90 6.94 -15.14
N LEU A 35 18.56 7.32 -16.25
CA LEU A 35 17.88 7.92 -17.42
C LEU A 35 16.88 6.95 -18.06
N SER A 36 17.24 5.67 -18.18
CA SER A 36 16.36 4.64 -18.74
C SER A 36 15.08 4.46 -17.91
N VAL A 37 15.12 4.65 -16.59
CA VAL A 37 13.89 4.66 -15.77
C VAL A 37 13.03 5.87 -16.11
N LYS A 38 13.63 7.06 -16.23
CA LYS A 38 12.90 8.30 -16.53
C LYS A 38 12.21 8.27 -17.90
N GLU A 39 12.75 7.52 -18.86
CA GLU A 39 12.10 7.26 -20.16
C GLU A 39 10.86 6.36 -20.04
N LEU A 40 10.79 5.48 -19.03
CA LEU A 40 9.65 4.56 -18.82
C LEU A 40 8.49 5.22 -18.07
N GLY A 41 8.79 6.16 -17.18
CA GLY A 41 7.75 6.86 -16.41
C GLY A 41 8.26 7.71 -15.26
N ILE A 42 7.32 8.33 -14.56
CA ILE A 42 7.60 9.18 -13.40
C ILE A 42 7.65 8.31 -12.14
N ILE A 43 8.86 8.01 -11.68
CA ILE A 43 9.13 7.33 -10.41
C ILE A 43 10.47 7.81 -9.85
N LYS A 44 10.62 7.79 -8.52
CA LYS A 44 11.91 8.13 -7.89
C LYS A 44 12.92 7.03 -8.15
N THR A 45 14.16 7.40 -8.47
CA THR A 45 15.27 6.46 -8.62
C THR A 45 16.18 6.51 -7.40
N VAL A 46 16.54 5.34 -6.90
CA VAL A 46 17.53 5.16 -5.83
C VAL A 46 18.80 4.61 -6.48
N SER A 47 19.82 5.45 -6.58
CA SER A 47 21.12 5.13 -7.18
C SER A 47 22.14 6.20 -6.84
N THR A 48 23.44 5.98 -7.06
CA THR A 48 24.50 6.96 -6.77
C THR A 48 24.25 8.33 -7.42
N ASN A 49 23.61 8.36 -8.59
CA ASN A 49 23.21 9.55 -9.34
C ASN A 49 21.68 9.68 -9.51
N GLY A 50 20.89 8.99 -8.67
CA GLY A 50 19.43 9.02 -8.68
C GLY A 50 18.83 10.24 -7.96
N ASP A 51 17.50 10.27 -7.84
CA ASP A 51 16.81 11.27 -7.01
C ASP A 51 17.09 11.07 -5.52
N LEU A 52 17.31 9.82 -5.11
CA LEU A 52 17.77 9.41 -3.79
C LEU A 52 19.12 8.73 -3.96
N LYS A 53 20.15 9.28 -3.31
CA LYS A 53 21.52 8.82 -3.49
C LYS A 53 21.99 7.95 -2.34
N TRP A 54 22.73 6.89 -2.68
CA TRP A 54 23.46 6.10 -1.71
C TRP A 54 24.50 6.96 -0.98
N GLU A 55 24.71 6.68 0.31
CA GLU A 55 25.61 7.38 1.23
C GLU A 55 25.23 8.84 1.57
N GLU A 56 24.49 9.54 0.71
CA GLU A 56 23.94 10.87 0.97
C GLU A 56 22.55 10.78 1.62
N ASP A 57 21.54 10.29 0.89
CA ASP A 57 20.14 10.24 1.33
C ASP A 57 19.74 8.89 1.94
N VAL A 58 20.37 7.82 1.45
CA VAL A 58 20.07 6.43 1.83
C VAL A 58 21.37 5.73 2.24
N VAL A 59 21.39 5.13 3.42
CA VAL A 59 22.54 4.36 3.93
C VAL A 59 22.13 2.92 4.22
N CYS A 60 23.00 1.96 3.91
CA CYS A 60 22.79 0.56 4.24
C CYS A 60 23.60 0.19 5.48
N VAL A 61 22.95 -0.35 6.50
CA VAL A 61 23.61 -0.77 7.75
C VAL A 61 23.19 -2.19 8.08
N GLU A 62 24.18 -3.03 8.38
CA GLU A 62 23.96 -4.39 8.87
C GLU A 62 24.00 -4.39 10.40
N ILE A 63 22.99 -4.98 11.04
CA ILE A 63 22.93 -5.08 12.52
C ILE A 63 23.66 -6.34 12.96
N ARG A 64 24.68 -6.17 13.81
CA ARG A 64 25.39 -7.28 14.45
C ARG A 64 25.48 -7.12 15.97
N SER A 65 25.21 -5.93 16.50
CA SER A 65 25.35 -5.58 17.90
C SER A 65 24.38 -4.47 18.33
N ALA A 66 24.22 -4.28 19.64
CA ALA A 66 23.45 -3.17 20.19
C ALA A 66 24.05 -1.79 19.86
N GLU A 67 25.37 -1.71 19.61
CA GLU A 67 26.02 -0.47 19.18
C GLU A 67 25.59 -0.08 17.76
N ASP A 68 25.32 -1.07 16.89
CA ASP A 68 24.79 -0.83 15.55
C ASP A 68 23.36 -0.28 15.60
N GLU A 69 22.53 -0.75 16.55
CA GLU A 69 21.17 -0.21 16.75
C GLU A 69 21.23 1.29 17.11
N GLU A 70 22.07 1.68 18.05
CA GLU A 70 22.25 3.09 18.43
C GLU A 70 22.76 3.94 17.26
N ARG A 71 23.66 3.38 16.44
CA ARG A 71 24.13 4.05 15.22
C ARG A 71 23.01 4.23 14.21
N ILE A 72 22.15 3.22 14.01
CA ILE A 72 21.00 3.29 13.11
C ILE A 72 20.03 4.37 13.58
N VAL A 73 19.66 4.40 14.87
CA VAL A 73 18.76 5.42 15.44
C VAL A 73 19.29 6.84 15.21
N LYS A 74 20.61 7.05 15.29
CA LYS A 74 21.23 8.36 14.99
C LYS A 74 21.14 8.70 13.50
N LEU A 75 21.54 7.77 12.63
CA LEU A 75 21.52 7.97 11.18
C LEU A 75 20.12 8.22 10.63
N SER A 76 19.11 7.57 11.22
CA SER A 76 17.75 7.58 10.72
C SER A 76 17.00 8.90 10.92
N ARG A 77 17.57 9.81 11.74
CA ARG A 77 17.06 11.18 11.93
C ARG A 77 17.22 12.03 10.67
N ASP A 78 18.31 11.83 9.95
CA ASP A 78 18.69 12.66 8.81
C ASP A 78 18.57 11.90 7.47
N LYS A 79 18.63 10.56 7.50
CA LYS A 79 18.73 9.70 6.32
C LYS A 79 17.76 8.53 6.36
N LYS A 80 17.46 7.95 5.21
CA LYS A 80 16.80 6.64 5.11
C LYS A 80 17.81 5.53 5.38
N VAL A 81 17.49 4.63 6.31
CA VAL A 81 18.40 3.55 6.70
C VAL A 81 17.84 2.22 6.24
N VAL A 82 18.51 1.60 5.26
CA VAL A 82 18.25 0.23 4.84
C VAL A 82 18.95 -0.70 5.81
N VAL A 83 18.16 -1.39 6.62
CA VAL A 83 18.63 -2.30 7.64
C VAL A 83 18.71 -3.71 7.06
N ARG A 84 19.88 -4.33 7.19
CA ARG A 84 20.09 -5.76 6.92
C ARG A 84 20.32 -6.49 8.24
N THR A 85 19.59 -7.57 8.44
CA THR A 85 19.77 -8.44 9.60
C THR A 85 20.45 -9.72 9.14
N THR A 86 21.45 -10.19 9.89
CA THR A 86 22.09 -11.50 9.61
C THR A 86 21.17 -12.65 10.01
N ASP A 87 20.41 -12.46 11.08
CA ASP A 87 19.36 -13.36 11.57
C ASP A 87 18.04 -12.62 11.43
N TRP A 88 17.05 -13.19 10.73
CA TRP A 88 15.70 -12.59 10.53
C TRP A 88 14.88 -12.56 11.85
N THR A 89 15.54 -12.57 13.00
CA THR A 89 14.87 -12.46 14.28
C THR A 89 14.12 -11.13 14.32
N ILE A 90 12.84 -11.17 14.68
CA ILE A 90 11.95 -10.00 14.69
C ILE A 90 12.42 -8.93 15.71
N ILE A 91 13.16 -9.36 16.74
CA ILE A 91 13.53 -8.56 17.92
C ILE A 91 14.31 -7.27 17.58
N PRO A 92 15.38 -7.28 16.76
CA PRO A 92 16.10 -6.04 16.43
C PRO A 92 15.25 -5.05 15.62
N LEU A 93 14.38 -5.55 14.73
CA LEU A 93 13.50 -4.69 13.95
C LEU A 93 12.38 -4.09 14.80
N GLU A 94 11.84 -4.81 15.79
CA GLU A 94 10.89 -4.26 16.78
C GLU A 94 11.51 -3.11 17.56
N ASN A 95 12.72 -3.31 18.09
CA ASN A 95 13.44 -2.27 18.83
C ASN A 95 13.64 -1.00 17.99
N LEU A 96 14.03 -1.16 16.73
CA LEU A 96 14.22 -0.05 15.81
C LEU A 96 12.90 0.62 15.43
N ALA A 97 11.85 -0.14 15.10
CA ALA A 97 10.54 0.40 14.77
C ALA A 97 9.94 1.22 15.93
N ALA A 98 10.28 0.88 17.18
CA ALA A 98 9.85 1.63 18.36
C ALA A 98 10.61 2.95 18.56
N ARG A 99 11.90 3.02 18.19
CA ARG A 99 12.83 4.10 18.58
C ARG A 99 13.33 4.97 17.43
N ALA A 100 13.18 4.51 16.20
CA ALA A 100 13.68 5.15 14.99
C ALA A 100 12.55 5.42 13.98
N GLU A 101 12.81 6.38 13.10
CA GLU A 101 12.03 6.65 11.89
C GLU A 101 12.91 6.45 10.65
N ASN A 102 12.35 6.48 9.45
CA ASN A 102 13.05 6.22 8.19
C ASN A 102 13.76 4.85 8.11
N ILE A 103 13.19 3.82 8.73
CA ILE A 103 13.72 2.45 8.67
C ILE A 103 13.15 1.70 7.47
N PHE A 104 14.05 1.16 6.64
CA PHE A 104 13.74 0.39 5.45
C PHE A 104 14.31 -1.03 5.57
N VAL A 105 13.59 -2.04 5.10
CA VAL A 105 14.05 -3.43 5.09
C VAL A 105 13.87 -4.09 3.73
N GLU A 106 14.79 -4.96 3.36
CA GLU A 106 14.67 -5.77 2.15
C GLU A 106 13.73 -6.97 2.39
N VAL A 107 12.80 -7.20 1.47
CA VAL A 107 11.84 -8.32 1.52
C VAL A 107 11.86 -9.10 0.21
N LYS A 108 11.68 -10.43 0.28
CA LYS A 108 11.75 -11.33 -0.88
C LYS A 108 10.39 -11.90 -1.28
N ASN A 109 9.46 -11.98 -0.34
CA ASN A 109 8.15 -12.59 -0.52
C ASN A 109 7.09 -11.81 0.27
N ARG A 110 5.84 -12.26 0.15
CA ARG A 110 4.69 -11.63 0.79
C ARG A 110 4.71 -11.76 2.32
N GLU A 111 5.09 -12.91 2.86
CA GLU A 111 5.14 -13.13 4.31
C GLU A 111 6.12 -12.15 4.97
N GLU A 112 7.32 -11.98 4.41
CA GLU A 112 8.31 -11.03 4.89
C GLU A 112 7.80 -9.58 4.83
N ALA A 113 7.08 -9.23 3.76
CA ALA A 113 6.50 -7.90 3.58
C ALA A 113 5.37 -7.62 4.59
N ASP A 114 4.48 -8.59 4.81
CA ASP A 114 3.38 -8.49 5.75
C ASP A 114 3.90 -8.40 7.20
N ILE A 115 4.94 -9.19 7.54
CA ILE A 115 5.64 -9.09 8.83
C ILE A 115 6.25 -7.70 8.99
N ALA A 116 7.09 -7.25 8.06
CA ALA A 116 7.76 -5.95 8.14
C ALA A 116 6.77 -4.79 8.26
N ALA A 117 5.66 -4.84 7.52
CA ALA A 117 4.60 -3.84 7.57
C ALA A 117 3.78 -3.88 8.87
N GLY A 118 3.77 -5.00 9.59
CA GLY A 118 2.96 -5.24 10.79
C GLY A 118 3.72 -5.23 12.13
N ILE A 119 5.05 -5.13 12.14
CA ILE A 119 5.89 -5.13 13.36
C ILE A 119 5.37 -4.10 14.39
N LEU A 120 5.15 -4.53 15.64
CA LEU A 120 4.56 -3.72 16.74
C LEU A 120 3.24 -3.01 16.38
N GLU A 121 2.46 -3.54 15.43
CA GLU A 121 1.26 -2.90 14.84
C GLU A 121 1.54 -1.53 14.19
N LYS A 122 2.81 -1.09 14.17
CA LYS A 122 3.28 0.17 13.57
C LYS A 122 3.91 -0.07 12.21
N GLY A 123 4.72 -1.13 12.08
CA GLY A 123 5.55 -1.50 10.92
C GLY A 123 6.78 -0.60 10.74
N VAL A 124 7.75 -1.06 9.95
CA VAL A 124 8.90 -0.25 9.46
C VAL A 124 8.43 0.88 8.54
N ASP A 125 9.21 1.92 8.27
CA ASP A 125 8.76 3.06 7.45
C ASP A 125 8.68 2.74 5.96
N GLY A 126 9.53 1.83 5.48
CA GLY A 126 9.43 1.32 4.11
C GLY A 126 10.00 -0.07 3.89
N ILE A 127 9.64 -0.66 2.75
CA ILE A 127 10.13 -1.98 2.32
C ILE A 127 10.77 -1.88 0.94
N ILE A 128 11.78 -2.71 0.71
CA ILE A 128 12.49 -2.84 -0.56
C ILE A 128 12.27 -4.25 -1.10
N ILE A 129 11.46 -4.39 -2.14
CA ILE A 129 11.14 -5.68 -2.74
C ILE A 129 12.31 -6.13 -3.62
N THR A 130 12.89 -7.27 -3.26
CA THR A 130 14.05 -7.87 -3.95
C THR A 130 13.68 -9.03 -4.87
N ALA A 131 12.39 -9.41 -4.89
CA ALA A 131 11.86 -10.42 -5.79
C ALA A 131 12.16 -10.10 -7.26
N LYS A 132 12.49 -11.14 -8.05
CA LYS A 132 12.77 -11.02 -9.48
C LYS A 132 11.59 -11.38 -10.39
N ASN A 133 10.42 -11.60 -9.81
CA ASN A 133 9.18 -11.92 -10.53
C ASN A 133 8.24 -10.69 -10.52
N PRO A 134 7.93 -10.09 -11.69
CA PRO A 134 6.98 -8.98 -11.82
C PRO A 134 5.60 -9.23 -11.17
N ALA A 135 5.05 -10.43 -11.29
CA ALA A 135 3.73 -10.75 -10.73
C ALA A 135 3.76 -10.71 -9.19
N LEU A 136 4.82 -11.27 -8.60
CA LEU A 136 5.01 -11.24 -7.14
C LEU A 136 5.23 -9.82 -6.61
N ILE A 137 5.93 -8.96 -7.36
CA ILE A 137 6.08 -7.54 -7.01
C ILE A 137 4.71 -6.86 -6.91
N LYS A 138 3.86 -7.03 -7.92
CA LYS A 138 2.50 -6.46 -7.92
C LYS A 138 1.67 -6.97 -6.75
N GLU A 139 1.78 -8.27 -6.43
CA GLU A 139 1.09 -8.87 -5.28
C GLU A 139 1.57 -8.26 -3.95
N ILE A 140 2.89 -8.16 -3.74
CA ILE A 140 3.45 -7.61 -2.49
C ILE A 140 3.06 -6.14 -2.32
N ILE A 141 3.20 -5.32 -3.36
CA ILE A 141 2.79 -3.91 -3.33
C ILE A 141 1.30 -3.81 -3.03
N GLY A 142 0.50 -4.65 -3.69
CA GLY A 142 -0.93 -4.80 -3.43
C GLY A 142 -1.21 -5.08 -1.96
N SER A 143 -0.55 -6.07 -1.34
CA SER A 143 -0.73 -6.43 0.07
C SER A 143 -0.43 -5.26 1.01
N VAL A 144 0.74 -4.64 0.85
CA VAL A 144 1.22 -3.56 1.73
C VAL A 144 0.41 -2.28 1.58
N ARG A 145 0.00 -1.94 0.35
CA ARG A 145 -0.88 -0.79 0.09
C ARG A 145 -2.32 -1.05 0.50
N SER A 146 -2.78 -2.30 0.38
CA SER A 146 -4.12 -2.68 0.79
C SER A 146 -4.30 -2.44 2.27
N GLY A 147 -3.25 -2.63 3.10
CA GLY A 147 -3.08 -2.07 4.46
C GLY A 147 -4.28 -2.26 5.41
N ARG A 148 -5.25 -3.06 5.00
CA ARG A 148 -6.56 -3.19 5.60
C ARG A 148 -6.64 -4.65 5.93
N LYS A 149 -6.82 -4.91 7.22
CA LYS A 149 -7.42 -6.16 7.64
C LYS A 149 -8.70 -6.34 6.80
N PRO A 150 -8.94 -7.53 6.23
CA PRO A 150 -10.25 -7.86 5.66
C PRO A 150 -11.32 -7.41 6.66
N MET A 151 -12.25 -6.58 6.21
CA MET A 151 -13.36 -6.19 7.06
C MET A 151 -14.43 -7.23 6.89
N ASP A 152 -14.61 -8.05 7.92
CA ASP A 152 -15.65 -9.08 7.89
C ASP A 152 -17.02 -8.41 7.80
N LEU A 153 -17.82 -8.87 6.84
CA LEU A 153 -19.20 -8.44 6.70
C LEU A 153 -20.07 -9.37 7.54
N ALA A 154 -20.94 -8.78 8.35
CA ALA A 154 -21.96 -9.52 9.06
C ALA A 154 -23.30 -9.42 8.32
N PRO A 155 -24.01 -10.54 8.09
CA PRO A 155 -25.37 -10.48 7.58
C PRO A 155 -26.29 -9.86 8.64
N PHE A 156 -27.30 -9.13 8.19
CA PHE A 156 -28.34 -8.57 9.04
C PHE A 156 -29.70 -8.74 8.36
N THR A 157 -30.77 -8.71 9.15
CA THR A 157 -32.14 -8.77 8.65
C THR A 157 -32.75 -7.37 8.72
N ILE A 158 -33.36 -6.92 7.61
CA ILE A 158 -34.13 -5.69 7.60
C ILE A 158 -35.50 -5.98 8.23
N GLU A 159 -35.75 -5.41 9.41
CA GLU A 159 -37.04 -5.58 10.10
C GLU A 159 -38.15 -4.71 9.51
N SER A 160 -37.82 -3.49 9.09
CA SER A 160 -38.76 -2.56 8.48
C SER A 160 -38.04 -1.52 7.63
N VAL A 161 -38.76 -0.92 6.67
CA VAL A 161 -38.28 0.19 5.84
C VAL A 161 -39.31 1.30 5.90
N THR A 162 -38.88 2.51 6.23
CA THR A 162 -39.75 3.69 6.29
C THR A 162 -39.28 4.75 5.29
N PRO A 163 -40.17 5.32 4.45
CA PRO A 163 -39.80 6.43 3.57
C PRO A 163 -39.34 7.66 4.36
N ALA A 164 -38.17 8.21 4.00
CA ALA A 164 -37.60 9.39 4.66
C ALA A 164 -37.95 10.73 3.98
N GLY A 165 -38.75 10.70 2.90
CA GLY A 165 -39.08 11.87 2.09
C GLY A 165 -38.19 12.04 0.85
N MET A 166 -38.26 13.20 0.20
CA MET A 166 -37.43 13.54 -0.96
C MET A 166 -36.08 14.12 -0.51
N GLY A 167 -35.02 13.84 -1.25
CA GLY A 167 -33.70 14.41 -1.03
C GLY A 167 -32.77 14.18 -2.21
N ASP A 168 -31.63 14.88 -2.20
CA ASP A 168 -30.60 14.74 -3.22
C ASP A 168 -29.86 13.41 -3.06
N ARG A 169 -29.66 12.73 -4.20
CA ARG A 169 -28.95 11.44 -4.26
C ARG A 169 -27.55 11.59 -4.85
N VAL A 170 -26.65 10.74 -4.41
CA VAL A 170 -25.28 10.66 -4.92
C VAL A 170 -25.06 9.29 -5.58
N CYS A 171 -24.51 9.31 -6.79
CA CYS A 171 -23.94 8.13 -7.44
C CYS A 171 -22.43 8.28 -7.47
N VAL A 172 -21.70 7.20 -7.16
CA VAL A 172 -20.24 7.15 -7.25
C VAL A 172 -19.87 6.32 -8.47
N ASP A 173 -19.18 6.94 -9.41
CA ASP A 173 -18.54 6.23 -10.53
C ASP A 173 -17.09 5.92 -10.17
N THR A 174 -16.69 4.68 -10.45
CA THR A 174 -15.32 4.20 -10.24
C THR A 174 -14.66 3.91 -11.58
N CYS A 175 -13.34 3.74 -11.56
CA CYS A 175 -12.59 3.24 -12.73
C CYS A 175 -12.55 1.70 -12.80
N THR A 176 -13.37 1.00 -12.00
CA THR A 176 -13.34 -0.46 -11.87
C THR A 176 -14.65 -1.06 -12.35
N MET A 177 -14.58 -2.10 -13.18
CA MET A 177 -15.76 -2.90 -13.55
C MET A 177 -16.03 -3.93 -12.45
N MET A 178 -16.90 -3.58 -11.50
CA MET A 178 -17.18 -4.42 -10.33
C MET A 178 -18.02 -5.66 -10.68
N LYS A 179 -17.87 -6.71 -9.89
CA LYS A 179 -18.63 -7.97 -10.00
C LYS A 179 -19.82 -7.98 -9.05
N PRO A 180 -20.82 -8.87 -9.25
CA PRO A 180 -21.86 -9.09 -8.26
C PRO A 180 -21.28 -9.39 -6.87
N GLY A 181 -21.73 -8.63 -5.86
CA GLY A 181 -21.20 -8.69 -4.49
C GLY A 181 -20.13 -7.63 -4.19
N GLU A 182 -19.69 -6.85 -5.17
CA GLU A 182 -18.76 -5.74 -4.99
C GLU A 182 -19.49 -4.39 -5.01
N GLY A 183 -18.96 -3.42 -4.27
CA GLY A 183 -19.57 -2.11 -4.11
C GLY A 183 -18.82 -1.25 -3.09
N ALA A 184 -19.57 -0.39 -2.37
CA ALA A 184 -18.99 0.47 -1.34
C ALA A 184 -19.75 0.35 -0.02
N LEU A 185 -19.04 0.59 1.07
CA LEU A 185 -19.61 0.66 2.41
C LEU A 185 -20.13 2.07 2.64
N VAL A 186 -21.45 2.20 2.76
CA VAL A 186 -22.15 3.48 2.89
C VAL A 186 -23.10 3.43 4.07
N GLY A 187 -23.21 4.53 4.81
CA GLY A 187 -24.14 4.60 5.93
C GLY A 187 -24.44 6.03 6.35
N ASN A 188 -25.51 6.19 7.12
CA ASN A 188 -25.87 7.48 7.69
C ASN A 188 -24.93 7.91 8.85
N SER A 189 -24.11 6.98 9.34
CA SER A 189 -23.11 7.20 10.39
C SER A 189 -21.84 6.43 10.04
N SER A 190 -20.67 6.96 10.43
CA SER A 190 -19.39 6.28 10.30
C SER A 190 -19.28 5.01 11.17
N GLN A 191 -20.16 4.86 12.16
CA GLN A 191 -20.17 3.69 13.06
C GLN A 191 -20.88 2.47 12.48
N ALA A 192 -21.76 2.65 11.48
CA ALA A 192 -22.55 1.58 10.91
C ALA A 192 -22.73 1.78 9.41
N LEU A 193 -22.05 0.94 8.63
CA LEU A 193 -22.04 1.00 7.17
C LEU A 193 -22.63 -0.28 6.59
N PHE A 194 -23.32 -0.12 5.47
CA PHE A 194 -23.90 -1.20 4.69
C PHE A 194 -23.10 -1.38 3.40
N LEU A 195 -22.87 -2.61 2.99
CA LEU A 195 -22.34 -2.87 1.65
C LEU A 195 -23.44 -2.59 0.62
N ILE A 196 -23.32 -1.46 -0.07
CA ILE A 196 -24.17 -1.10 -1.20
C ILE A 196 -23.51 -1.61 -2.46
N HIS A 197 -24.17 -2.57 -3.12
CA HIS A 197 -23.67 -3.17 -4.35
C HIS A 197 -23.59 -2.13 -5.48
N SER A 198 -22.62 -2.33 -6.36
CA SER A 198 -22.61 -1.70 -7.66
C SER A 198 -23.85 -2.08 -8.47
N GLU A 199 -24.17 -1.29 -9.50
CA GLU A 199 -25.22 -1.60 -10.48
C GLU A 199 -24.81 -2.75 -11.42
N SER A 200 -24.22 -3.82 -10.88
CA SER A 200 -23.72 -4.98 -11.61
C SER A 200 -24.79 -6.06 -11.82
N ILE A 201 -25.94 -5.94 -11.16
CA ILE A 201 -27.04 -6.92 -11.26
C ILE A 201 -27.94 -6.53 -12.43
N GLU A 202 -28.08 -7.42 -13.40
CA GLU A 202 -29.01 -7.24 -14.51
C GLU A 202 -30.46 -7.21 -14.03
N ASN A 203 -31.24 -6.29 -14.58
CA ASN A 203 -32.69 -6.30 -14.43
C ASN A 203 -33.37 -6.10 -15.80
N PRO A 204 -34.67 -6.43 -15.93
CA PRO A 204 -35.38 -6.35 -17.22
C PRO A 204 -35.55 -4.94 -17.80
N TYR A 205 -35.21 -3.90 -17.04
CA TYR A 205 -35.60 -2.52 -17.34
C TYR A 205 -34.41 -1.60 -17.64
N VAL A 206 -33.20 -1.96 -17.18
CA VAL A 206 -32.00 -1.13 -17.28
C VAL A 206 -30.77 -2.01 -17.41
N SER A 207 -29.88 -1.66 -18.35
CA SER A 207 -28.58 -2.32 -18.48
C SER A 207 -27.69 -2.04 -17.26
N PRO A 208 -26.95 -3.04 -16.76
CA PRO A 208 -26.07 -2.87 -15.63
C PRO A 208 -24.95 -1.88 -15.96
N ARG A 209 -24.55 -1.11 -14.95
CA ARG A 209 -23.38 -0.23 -14.98
C ARG A 209 -22.47 -0.64 -13.83
N PRO A 210 -21.66 -1.69 -14.01
CA PRO A 210 -20.89 -2.28 -12.91
C PRO A 210 -19.82 -1.35 -12.34
N PHE A 211 -19.55 -0.20 -12.96
CA PHE A 211 -18.65 0.82 -12.43
C PHE A 211 -19.34 1.84 -11.50
N ARG A 212 -20.68 1.83 -11.39
CA ARG A 212 -21.49 2.81 -10.66
C ARG A 212 -22.10 2.21 -9.39
N ILE A 213 -22.11 2.99 -8.30
CA ILE A 213 -22.77 2.66 -7.04
C ILE A 213 -23.78 3.77 -6.68
N ASN A 214 -25.00 3.38 -6.29
CA ASN A 214 -25.99 4.32 -5.78
C ASN A 214 -25.78 4.56 -4.28
N ALA A 215 -24.96 5.54 -3.92
CA ALA A 215 -24.49 5.79 -2.56
C ALA A 215 -25.51 6.51 -1.65
N GLY A 216 -26.81 6.47 -2.00
CA GLY A 216 -27.86 7.05 -1.17
C GLY A 216 -27.86 8.59 -1.13
N PRO A 217 -28.24 9.22 -0.01
CA PRO A 217 -28.38 10.67 0.10
C PRO A 217 -27.05 11.40 0.31
N VAL A 218 -27.00 12.69 -0.02
CA VAL A 218 -25.77 13.51 0.05
C VAL A 218 -25.08 13.59 1.42
N HIS A 219 -25.80 13.34 2.51
CA HIS A 219 -25.26 13.35 3.87
C HIS A 219 -24.64 12.01 4.29
N ALA A 220 -24.75 10.96 3.48
CA ALA A 220 -24.23 9.65 3.83
C ALA A 220 -22.69 9.64 3.81
N TYR A 221 -22.14 8.88 4.76
CA TYR A 221 -20.72 8.58 4.87
C TYR A 221 -20.35 7.40 3.96
N ILE A 222 -19.15 7.42 3.41
CA ILE A 222 -18.61 6.33 2.58
C ILE A 222 -17.23 5.93 3.11
N MET A 223 -16.99 4.63 3.32
CA MET A 223 -15.69 4.16 3.80
C MET A 223 -14.58 4.47 2.78
N ALA A 224 -13.68 5.38 3.15
CA ALA A 224 -12.52 5.78 2.37
C ALA A 224 -11.23 5.11 2.89
N GLY A 225 -10.15 5.24 2.10
CA GLY A 225 -8.82 4.74 2.45
C GLY A 225 -8.33 5.24 3.82
N GLY A 226 -7.67 4.35 4.58
CA GLY A 226 -7.07 4.69 5.88
C GLY A 226 -8.03 4.79 7.06
N GLY A 227 -9.16 4.06 7.03
CA GLY A 227 -10.13 4.02 8.14
C GLY A 227 -10.94 5.29 8.34
N ARG A 228 -11.08 6.09 7.27
CA ARG A 228 -11.84 7.35 7.28
C ARG A 228 -13.17 7.16 6.56
N THR A 229 -14.10 8.07 6.82
CA THR A 229 -15.44 8.09 6.23
C THR A 229 -15.83 9.51 5.83
#